data_AF-A0A1G2WMF7-F1
#
_entry.id   AF-A0A1G2WMF7-F1
#
_cell.length_a   1.000
_cell.length_b   1.000
_cell.length_c   1.000
_cell.angle_alpha   90.00
_cell.angle_beta   90.00
_cell.angle_gamma   90.00
#
_symmetry.space_group_name_H-M   'P 1'
#
loop_
_entity.id
_entity.type
_entity.pdbx_description
1 polymer ?
#
loop_
_entity_poly.entity_id
_entity_poly.type
_entity_poly.pdbx_seq_one_letter_code
_entity_poly.pdbx_strand_id
1 'polypeptide(L)'
;MNITPSKAIKLECKGCMGSMKSFKCDSQICKLNNKSLSPLKRIKAHCLDCVETRQEVKDCTGKLLFEDRVCYLHPYRLGKNPKSAGKGNPNIAKFGFKPIVNDMVLPSKNVSEALV
;
A
#
# COMPACT_ATOMS: atom_id res chain seq x y z
N MET A 1 17.23 -9.24 4.58
CA MET A 1 16.52 -10.17 3.68
C MET A 1 16.37 -9.58 2.28
N ASN A 2 16.86 -10.25 1.23
CA ASN A 2 16.81 -9.77 -0.16
C ASN A 2 15.58 -10.32 -0.91
N ILE A 3 14.35 -10.09 -0.40
CA ILE A 3 13.13 -10.57 -1.08
C ILE A 3 12.59 -9.53 -2.08
N THR A 4 11.70 -9.95 -2.98
CA THR A 4 10.95 -9.05 -3.88
C THR A 4 9.50 -8.95 -3.40
N PRO A 5 8.73 -7.91 -3.77
CA PRO A 5 7.31 -7.80 -3.41
C PRO A 5 6.52 -9.05 -3.79
N SER A 6 6.69 -9.56 -5.02
CA SER A 6 6.01 -10.77 -5.47
C SER A 6 6.40 -12.02 -4.67
N LYS A 7 7.66 -12.12 -4.23
CA LYS A 7 8.11 -13.23 -3.38
C LYS A 7 7.53 -13.11 -1.97
N ALA A 8 7.44 -11.89 -1.43
CA ALA A 8 6.82 -11.62 -0.14
C ALA A 8 5.35 -12.07 -0.13
N ILE A 9 4.58 -11.69 -1.15
CA ILE A 9 3.18 -12.14 -1.33
C ILE A 9 3.10 -13.67 -1.32
N LYS A 10 3.97 -14.35 -2.08
CA LYS A 10 3.97 -15.82 -2.13
C LYS A 10 4.26 -16.46 -0.77
N LEU A 11 5.16 -15.89 0.03
CA LEU A 11 5.48 -16.40 1.36
C LEU A 11 4.31 -16.20 2.32
N GLU A 12 3.64 -15.04 2.24
CA GLU A 12 2.43 -14.75 3.03
C GLU A 12 1.29 -15.71 2.67
N CYS A 13 0.99 -15.87 1.37
CA CYS A 13 -0.05 -16.79 0.91
C CYS A 13 0.23 -18.23 1.33
N LYS A 14 1.50 -18.66 1.38
CA LYS A 14 1.86 -19.99 1.90
C LYS A 14 1.53 -20.16 3.37
N GLY A 15 1.69 -19.11 4.19
CA GLY A 15 1.26 -19.13 5.59
C GLY A 15 -0.26 -19.32 5.68
N CYS A 16 -1.01 -18.50 4.95
CA CYS A 16 -2.47 -18.55 4.92
C CYS A 16 -3.04 -19.89 4.42
N MET A 17 -2.42 -20.50 3.41
CA MET A 17 -2.91 -21.72 2.76
C MET A 17 -2.27 -23.02 3.29
N GLY A 18 -1.56 -22.99 4.42
CA GLY A 18 -0.98 -24.21 5.02
C GLY A 18 0.13 -24.86 4.18
N SER A 19 1.03 -24.07 3.58
CA SER A 19 2.21 -24.53 2.84
C SER A 19 1.96 -25.43 1.62
N MET A 20 0.73 -25.53 1.13
CA MET A 20 0.43 -26.31 -0.07
C MET A 20 1.15 -25.74 -1.30
N LYS A 21 1.88 -26.61 -2.02
CA LYS A 21 2.76 -26.21 -3.13
C LYS A 21 2.00 -25.74 -4.38
N SER A 22 0.69 -25.98 -4.51
CA SER A 22 0.02 -25.99 -5.82
C SER A 22 -1.40 -25.39 -5.94
N PHE A 23 -2.00 -24.82 -4.88
CA PHE A 23 -3.32 -24.21 -5.04
C PHE A 23 -3.23 -22.74 -5.46
N LYS A 24 -4.00 -22.37 -6.50
CA LYS A 24 -4.22 -20.98 -6.86
C LYS A 24 -5.24 -20.43 -5.86
N CYS A 25 -4.91 -19.36 -5.16
CA CYS A 25 -5.89 -18.64 -4.35
C CYS A 25 -7.03 -18.16 -5.27
N ASP A 26 -8.25 -18.57 -4.97
CA ASP A 26 -9.50 -18.26 -5.65
C ASP A 26 -10.35 -17.25 -4.86
N SER A 27 -9.92 -16.92 -3.64
CA SER A 27 -10.54 -15.89 -2.81
C SER A 27 -10.63 -14.56 -3.56
N GLN A 28 -11.87 -14.09 -3.72
CA GLN A 28 -12.20 -12.80 -4.34
C GLN A 28 -12.03 -11.64 -3.35
N ILE A 29 -12.10 -11.93 -2.04
CA ILE A 29 -11.94 -10.94 -0.98
C ILE A 29 -10.47 -10.68 -0.64
N CYS A 30 -9.59 -11.66 -0.90
CA CYS A 30 -8.17 -11.55 -0.60
C CYS A 30 -7.50 -10.44 -1.43
N LYS A 31 -7.15 -9.31 -0.79
CA LYS A 31 -6.46 -8.20 -1.45
C LYS A 31 -5.11 -8.62 -2.01
N LEU A 32 -4.44 -9.58 -1.37
CA LEU A 32 -3.22 -10.17 -1.89
C LEU A 32 -3.44 -11.01 -3.13
N ASN A 33 -4.65 -11.39 -3.54
CA ASN A 33 -4.92 -12.15 -4.77
C ASN A 33 -5.28 -11.27 -5.99
N ASN A 34 -5.60 -9.98 -5.78
CA ASN A 34 -6.05 -9.08 -6.85
C ASN A 34 -4.95 -8.86 -7.91
N LYS A 35 -5.05 -9.56 -9.06
CA LYS A 35 -4.06 -9.53 -10.15
C LYS A 35 -4.11 -8.27 -11.01
N SER A 36 -5.19 -7.49 -10.93
CA SER A 36 -5.34 -6.21 -11.63
C SER A 36 -4.47 -5.11 -11.02
N LEU A 37 -3.96 -5.32 -9.81
CA LEU A 37 -3.09 -4.39 -9.10
C LEU A 37 -1.62 -4.83 -9.12
N SER A 38 -0.71 -3.86 -9.14
CA SER A 38 0.72 -4.14 -8.97
C SER A 38 1.01 -4.76 -7.59
N PRO A 39 2.11 -5.53 -7.43
CA PRO A 39 2.45 -6.17 -6.16
C PRO A 39 2.46 -5.20 -4.97
N LEU A 40 3.04 -4.01 -5.15
CA LEU A 40 3.09 -2.99 -4.10
C LEU A 40 1.70 -2.46 -3.73
N LYS A 41 0.80 -2.29 -4.71
CA LYS A 41 -0.59 -1.87 -4.45
C LYS A 41 -1.37 -2.95 -3.71
N ARG A 42 -1.20 -4.23 -4.08
CA ARG A 42 -1.80 -5.38 -3.38
C ARG A 42 -1.36 -5.43 -1.92
N ILE A 43 -0.06 -5.31 -1.68
CA ILE A 43 0.51 -5.34 -0.33
C ILE A 43 -0.04 -4.18 0.50
N LYS A 44 -0.03 -2.95 -0.05
CA LYS A 44 -0.56 -1.78 0.66
C LYS A 44 -2.05 -1.95 1.02
N ALA A 45 -2.86 -2.45 0.09
CA ALA A 45 -4.29 -2.69 0.34
C ALA A 45 -4.49 -3.76 1.41
N HIS A 46 -3.72 -4.84 1.37
CA HIS A 46 -3.78 -5.89 2.38
C HIS A 46 -3.34 -5.40 3.77
N CYS A 47 -2.26 -4.62 3.86
CA CYS A 47 -1.83 -4.07 5.14
C CYS A 47 -2.89 -3.13 5.74
N LEU A 48 -3.57 -2.33 4.90
CA LEU A 48 -4.68 -1.48 5.37
C LEU A 48 -5.86 -2.30 5.89
N ASP A 49 -6.17 -3.43 5.26
CA ASP A 49 -7.20 -4.37 5.71
C ASP A 49 -6.81 -5.05 7.04
N CYS A 50 -5.51 -5.28 7.24
CA CYS A 50 -4.98 -5.98 8.41
C CYS A 50 -4.96 -5.13 9.69
N VAL A 51 -4.69 -3.82 9.60
CA VAL A 51 -4.56 -2.92 10.76
C VAL A 51 -5.50 -1.71 10.68
N GLU A 52 -6.47 -1.72 9.78
CA GLU A 52 -7.54 -0.73 9.55
C GLU A 52 -7.10 0.67 9.11
N THR A 53 -6.14 1.32 9.78
CA THR A 53 -5.77 2.71 9.48
C THR A 53 -4.39 2.86 8.84
N ARG A 54 -4.23 3.92 8.04
CA ARG A 54 -2.93 4.26 7.44
C ARG A 54 -1.87 4.61 8.47
N GLN A 55 -2.27 5.11 9.64
CA GLN A 55 -1.34 5.47 10.70
C GLN A 55 -0.78 4.20 11.35
N GLU A 56 -1.65 3.25 11.67
CA GLU A 56 -1.25 1.94 12.20
C GLU A 56 -0.42 1.14 11.19
N VAL A 57 -0.67 1.25 9.88
CA VAL A 57 0.22 0.64 8.88
C VAL A 57 1.65 1.19 8.99
N LYS A 58 1.83 2.49 9.30
CA LYS A 58 3.17 3.06 9.47
C LYS A 58 3.82 2.54 10.76
N ASP A 59 3.05 2.51 11.84
CA ASP A 59 3.50 2.15 13.19
C ASP A 59 3.63 0.63 13.39
N CYS A 60 3.09 -0.16 12.45
CA CYS A 60 3.22 -1.62 12.41
C CYS A 60 4.69 -2.05 12.46
N THR A 61 5.01 -2.88 13.45
CA THR A 61 6.35 -3.43 13.69
C THR A 61 6.65 -4.67 12.85
N GLY A 62 5.63 -5.25 12.22
CA GLY A 62 5.72 -6.49 11.46
C GLY A 62 5.93 -7.75 12.31
N LYS A 63 5.91 -7.64 13.64
CA LYS A 63 5.95 -8.79 14.54
C LYS A 63 4.59 -9.49 14.53
N LEU A 64 4.59 -10.80 14.31
CA LEU A 64 3.39 -11.62 14.34
C LEU A 64 3.21 -12.22 15.75
N LEU A 65 1.99 -12.19 16.27
CA LEU A 65 1.71 -12.57 17.67
C LEU A 65 1.90 -14.07 17.96
N PHE A 66 1.81 -14.91 16.92
CA PHE A 66 1.78 -16.37 17.05
C PHE A 66 2.91 -17.07 16.27
N GLU A 67 3.87 -16.31 15.75
CA GLU A 67 4.96 -16.87 14.95
C GLU A 67 6.28 -16.18 15.31
N ASP A 68 7.36 -16.95 15.48
CA ASP A 68 8.74 -16.45 15.69
C ASP A 68 9.34 -15.79 14.43
N ARG A 69 8.51 -15.28 13.52
CA ARG A 69 8.94 -14.64 12.27
C ARG A 69 8.34 -13.25 12.13
N VAL A 70 9.03 -12.44 11.33
CA VAL A 70 8.55 -11.13 10.90
C VAL A 70 7.69 -11.29 9.65
N CYS A 71 6.60 -10.53 9.57
CA CYS A 71 5.73 -10.44 8.39
C CYS A 71 6.55 -10.08 7.14
N TYR A 72 6.48 -10.92 6.10
CA TYR A 72 7.25 -10.73 4.87
C TYR A 72 6.83 -9.47 4.10
N LEU A 73 5.61 -8.98 4.32
CA LEU A 73 5.04 -7.83 3.63
C LEU A 73 5.48 -6.49 4.25
N HIS A 74 5.95 -6.49 5.50
CA HIS A 74 6.30 -5.28 6.25
C HIS A 74 7.21 -4.30 5.48
N PRO A 75 8.26 -4.73 4.76
CA PRO A 75 9.12 -3.81 4.00
C PRO A 75 8.41 -3.04 2.88
N TYR A 76 7.24 -3.51 2.44
CA TYR A 76 6.49 -2.98 1.30
C TYR A 76 5.12 -2.40 1.70
N ARG A 77 4.77 -2.41 2.98
CA ARG A 77 3.46 -2.02 3.53
C ARG A 77 2.99 -0.62 3.10
N LEU A 78 3.92 0.29 2.86
CA LEU A 78 3.64 1.66 2.41
C LEU A 78 3.49 1.79 0.88
N GLY A 79 3.54 0.68 0.13
CA GLY A 79 3.45 0.68 -1.33
C GLY A 79 4.71 1.19 -2.03
N LYS A 80 5.84 1.23 -1.32
CA LYS A 80 7.15 1.62 -1.87
C LYS A 80 8.09 0.41 -1.83
N ASN A 81 8.91 0.27 -2.86
CA ASN A 81 10.01 -0.68 -2.83
C ASN A 81 11.27 0.04 -2.33
N PRO A 82 11.83 -0.32 -1.16
CA PRO A 82 13.02 0.33 -0.64
C PRO A 82 14.22 0.24 -1.59
N LYS A 83 14.26 -0.77 -2.47
CA LYS A 83 15.31 -0.94 -3.49
C LYS A 83 15.17 -0.02 -4.72
N SER A 84 14.08 0.73 -4.79
CA SER A 84 13.81 1.68 -5.88
C SER A 84 14.11 3.13 -5.49
N ALA A 85 14.47 3.40 -4.23
CA ALA A 85 14.95 4.70 -3.81
C ALA A 85 16.26 5.02 -4.56
N GLY A 86 16.26 6.04 -5.42
CA GLY A 86 17.41 6.47 -6.21
C GLY A 86 17.52 5.88 -7.63
N LYS A 87 16.77 4.83 -7.97
CA LYS A 87 16.64 4.36 -9.37
C LYS A 87 15.49 5.09 -10.04
N GLY A 88 15.68 6.38 -10.33
CA GLY A 88 14.77 7.14 -11.18
C GLY A 88 14.61 6.43 -12.52
N ASN A 89 13.37 6.29 -12.99
CA ASN A 89 13.13 5.82 -14.34
C ASN A 89 13.58 6.94 -15.30
N PRO A 90 14.60 6.76 -16.17
CA PRO A 90 15.05 7.80 -17.08
C PRO A 90 13.94 8.27 -18.05
N ASN A 91 12.85 7.51 -18.18
CA ASN A 91 11.69 7.88 -18.99
C ASN A 91 10.66 8.77 -18.26
N ILE A 92 10.75 8.99 -16.94
CA ILE A 92 9.85 9.91 -16.22
C ILE A 92 10.21 11.38 -16.47
N ALA A 93 11.47 11.68 -16.79
CA ALA A 93 11.89 13.04 -17.18
C ALA A 93 11.21 13.54 -18.47
N LYS A 94 10.65 12.65 -19.30
CA LYS A 94 9.94 13.01 -20.54
C LYS A 94 8.46 13.36 -20.33
N PHE A 95 7.86 12.94 -19.24
CA PHE A 95 6.45 13.23 -18.95
C PHE A 95 6.41 14.21 -17.77
N GLY A 96 6.48 15.50 -18.10
CA GLY A 96 6.39 16.58 -17.14
C GLY A 96 5.11 16.46 -16.31
N PHE A 97 5.26 16.00 -15.07
CA PHE A 97 4.22 16.11 -14.05
C PHE A 97 4.07 17.59 -13.72
N LYS A 98 3.07 18.25 -14.32
CA LYS A 98 2.60 19.55 -13.80
C LYS A 98 1.96 19.26 -12.44
N PRO A 99 2.39 19.92 -11.35
CA PRO A 99 1.71 19.79 -10.06
C PRO A 99 0.26 20.25 -10.24
N ILE A 100 -0.68 19.42 -9.79
CA ILE A 100 -2.07 19.83 -9.65
C ILE A 100 -2.10 20.75 -8.43
N VAL A 101 -2.00 22.06 -8.67
CA VAL A 101 -2.40 23.06 -7.67
C VAL A 101 -3.92 23.14 -7.72
N ASN A 102 -4.58 22.67 -6.67
CA ASN A 102 -5.99 23.00 -6.48
C ASN A 102 -6.04 24.42 -5.94
N ASP A 103 -6.25 25.40 -6.82
CA ASP A 103 -6.60 26.76 -6.43
C ASP A 103 -8.06 26.76 -5.96
N MET A 104 -8.26 26.37 -4.69
CA MET A 104 -9.55 26.49 -4.03
C MET A 104 -9.66 27.91 -3.47
N VAL A 105 -9.98 28.87 -4.34
CA VAL A 105 -10.47 30.19 -3.93
C VAL A 105 -11.74 29.97 -3.10
N LEU A 106 -11.64 30.17 -1.79
CA LEU A 106 -12.82 30.34 -0.94
C LEU A 106 -13.48 31.68 -1.32
N PRO A 107 -14.75 31.71 -1.75
CA PRO A 107 -15.47 32.97 -1.86
C PRO A 107 -15.74 33.51 -0.44
N SER A 108 -15.00 34.57 -0.10
CA SER A 108 -15.33 35.47 1.01
C SER A 108 -16.72 36.06 0.77
N LYS A 109 -17.68 35.76 1.64
CA LYS A 109 -18.93 36.53 1.75
C LYS A 109 -18.98 37.13 3.15
N ASN A 110 -18.59 38.39 3.21
CA ASN A 110 -18.89 39.30 4.31
C ASN A 110 -19.86 40.38 3.78
N VAL A 111 -20.54 41.12 4.66
CA VAL A 111 -21.61 42.14 4.48
C VAL A 111 -23.03 41.55 4.44
N SER A 112 -24.03 41.95 5.24
CA SER A 112 -24.16 43.05 6.21
C SER A 112 -25.40 42.89 7.12
N GLU A 113 -25.39 43.64 8.23
CA GLU A 113 -26.54 44.11 9.03
C GLU A 113 -27.78 44.53 8.21
N ALA A 114 -28.98 44.19 8.73
CA ALA A 114 -30.23 44.98 8.75
C ALA A 114 -31.35 44.10 9.38
N LEU A 115 -31.72 44.30 10.65
CA LEU A 115 -32.90 45.05 11.12
C LEU A 115 -34.26 44.47 10.66
N VAL A 116 -34.96 43.81 11.59
CA VAL A 116 -36.30 44.13 12.16
C VAL A 116 -36.57 43.18 13.31
#